data_AF-A0A0F0FKX3-F1
#
_entry.id   AF-A0A0F0FKX3-F1
#
_cell.length_a   1.000
_cell.length_b   1.000
_cell.length_c   1.000
_cell.angle_alpha   90.00
_cell.angle_beta   90.00
_cell.angle_gamma   90.00
#
_symmetry.space_group_name_H-M   'P 1'
#
loop_
_entity.id
_entity.type
_entity.pdbx_description
1 polymer ?
#
loop_
_entity_poly.entity_id
_entity_poly.type
_entity_poly.pdbx_seq_one_letter_code
_entity_poly.pdbx_strand_id
1 'polypeptide(L)'
;MGVPRVYRPGMQVTVKWTARDGAKILYGSKVVEVEPYAEAGSIYAHIFPNDMVRVVVSARYGPGNPDYPIPYPVDPNELKEPQQ
;
A
#
# COMPACT_ATOMS: atom_id res chain seq x y z
N MET A 1 -14.78 11.93 2.63
CA MET A 1 -14.42 11.55 1.25
C MET A 1 -14.16 10.06 1.23
N GLY A 2 -14.75 9.32 0.30
CA GLY A 2 -14.70 7.85 0.28
C GLY A 2 -14.02 7.32 -0.98
N VAL A 3 -13.52 6.09 -0.90
CA VAL A 3 -13.01 5.36 -2.05
C VAL A 3 -14.17 5.05 -3.01
N PRO A 4 -13.99 5.14 -4.34
CA PRO A 4 -15.01 4.74 -5.30
C PRO A 4 -15.54 3.32 -5.05
N ARG A 5 -16.83 3.09 -5.31
CA ARG A 5 -17.46 1.78 -5.09
C ARG A 5 -16.98 0.69 -6.06
N VAL A 6 -16.50 1.12 -7.23
CA VAL A 6 -16.10 0.24 -8.32
C VAL A 6 -14.70 0.64 -8.76
N TYR A 7 -13.79 -0.33 -8.76
CA TYR A 7 -12.45 -0.16 -9.30
C TYR A 7 -12.47 0.15 -10.81
N ARG A 8 -11.52 0.97 -11.26
CA ARG A 8 -11.26 1.21 -12.68
C ARG A 8 -9.75 1.12 -12.94
N PRO A 9 -9.31 0.48 -14.04
CA PRO A 9 -7.91 0.50 -14.45
C PRO A 9 -7.38 1.93 -14.57
N GLY A 10 -6.14 2.17 -14.11
CA GLY A 10 -5.51 3.48 -14.12
C GLY A 10 -5.95 4.43 -13.00
N MET A 11 -6.72 3.96 -12.00
CA MET A 11 -6.97 4.74 -10.80
C MET A 11 -5.66 5.00 -10.06
N GLN A 12 -5.32 6.28 -9.87
CA GLN A 12 -4.08 6.70 -9.20
C GLN A 12 -4.37 7.55 -7.98
N VAL A 13 -3.49 7.47 -7.00
CA VAL A 13 -3.48 8.36 -5.84
C VAL A 13 -2.08 8.90 -5.60
N THR A 14 -2.00 10.10 -5.03
CA THR A 14 -0.73 10.62 -4.50
C THR A 14 -0.60 10.19 -3.05
N VAL A 15 0.41 9.36 -2.78
CA VAL A 15 0.79 8.97 -1.42
C VAL A 15 1.88 9.93 -0.96
N LYS A 16 1.68 10.59 0.17
CA LYS A 16 2.69 11.42 0.84
C LYS A 16 2.97 10.82 2.21
N TRP A 17 4.24 10.69 2.55
CA TRP A 17 4.65 10.12 3.82
C TRP A 17 5.83 10.85 4.43
N THR A 18 5.98 10.65 5.73
CA THR A 18 7.09 11.14 6.51
C THR A 18 7.72 9.96 7.22
N ALA A 19 8.99 9.71 6.98
CA ALA A 19 9.78 8.66 7.62
C ALA A 19 10.85 9.26 8.52
N ARG A 20 11.34 8.47 9.47
CA ARG A 20 12.50 8.82 10.30
C ARG A 20 13.66 7.92 9.95
N ASP A 21 14.81 8.54 9.69
CA ASP A 21 16.10 7.86 9.57
C ASP A 21 17.03 8.42 10.65
N GLY A 22 17.08 7.72 11.79
CA GLY A 22 17.70 8.22 13.02
C GLY A 22 17.08 9.56 13.44
N ALA A 23 17.90 10.61 13.49
CA ALA A 23 17.47 11.97 13.83
C ALA A 23 16.91 12.76 12.62
N LYS A 24 17.05 12.25 11.40
CA LYS A 24 16.59 12.92 10.17
C LYS A 24 15.12 12.60 9.91
N ILE A 25 14.37 13.62 9.52
CA ILE A 25 13.03 13.46 8.95
C ILE A 25 13.17 13.40 7.43
N LEU A 26 12.65 12.34 6.83
CA LEU A 26 12.58 12.16 5.39
C LEU A 26 11.13 12.35 4.94
N TYR A 27 10.93 13.06 3.83
CA TYR A 27 9.63 13.24 3.22
C TYR A 27 9.60 12.54 1.87
N GLY A 28 8.55 11.77 1.62
CA GLY A 28 8.33 11.08 0.36
C GLY A 28 6.98 11.43 -0.25
N SER A 29 6.91 11.42 -1.57
CA SER A 29 5.68 11.59 -2.33
C SER A 29 5.76 10.75 -3.60
N LYS A 30 4.73 9.95 -3.88
CA LYS A 30 4.68 9.10 -5.08
C LYS A 30 3.25 9.02 -5.61
N VAL A 31 3.09 9.10 -6.92
CA VAL A 31 1.84 8.74 -7.59
C VAL A 31 1.87 7.23 -7.83
N VAL A 32 0.85 6.54 -7.33
CA VAL A 32 0.78 5.09 -7.34
C VAL A 32 -0.59 4.67 -7.83
N GLU A 33 -0.64 3.63 -8.64
CA GLU A 33 -1.90 3.00 -9.03
C GLU A 33 -2.51 2.25 -7.85
N VAL A 34 -3.81 2.42 -7.67
CA VAL A 34 -4.59 1.64 -6.71
C VAL A 34 -4.73 0.24 -7.28
N GLU A 35 -4.44 -0.77 -6.47
CA GLU A 35 -4.64 -2.16 -6.87
C GLU A 35 -6.12 -2.47 -7.06
N PRO A 36 -6.47 -3.42 -7.96
CA PRO A 36 -7.85 -3.84 -8.14
C PRO A 36 -8.51 -4.27 -6.83
N TYR A 37 -9.73 -3.79 -6.58
CA TYR A 37 -10.54 -4.19 -5.43
C TYR A 37 -11.97 -4.51 -5.86
N ALA A 38 -12.54 -5.57 -5.28
CA ALA A 38 -13.90 -6.01 -5.56
C ALA A 38 -14.94 -5.29 -4.70
N GLU A 39 -14.58 -4.94 -3.46
CA GLU A 39 -15.47 -4.27 -2.50
C GLU A 39 -14.77 -3.00 -1.99
N ALA A 40 -15.47 -1.86 -2.05
CA ALA A 40 -14.93 -0.62 -1.55
C ALA A 40 -14.89 -0.59 -0.02
N GLY A 41 -13.89 0.10 0.52
CA GLY A 41 -13.62 0.10 1.94
C GLY A 41 -12.60 1.15 2.32
N SER A 42 -11.76 0.80 3.28
CA SER A 42 -10.65 1.63 3.71
C SER A 42 -9.50 1.51 2.70
N ILE A 43 -8.90 2.65 2.38
CA ILE A 43 -7.67 2.73 1.58
C ILE A 43 -6.46 2.63 2.51
N TYR A 44 -5.46 1.85 2.12
CA TYR A 44 -4.23 1.66 2.85
C TYR A 44 -3.05 1.87 1.91
N ALA A 45 -2.08 2.67 2.36
CA ALA A 45 -0.80 2.81 1.70
C ALA A 45 0.26 2.06 2.50
N HIS A 46 0.97 1.16 1.82
CA HIS A 46 2.10 0.40 2.37
C HIS A 46 3.38 0.89 1.73
N ILE A 47 4.31 1.34 2.56
CA ILE A 47 5.62 1.85 2.12
C ILE A 47 6.66 0.79 2.51
N PHE A 48 7.25 0.17 1.50
CA PHE A 48 8.25 -0.88 1.62
C PHE A 48 9.67 -0.30 1.46
N PRO A 49 10.72 -1.07 1.77
CA PRO A 49 12.08 -0.72 1.38
C PRO A 49 12.18 -0.40 -0.13
N ASN A 50 13.19 0.38 -0.51
CA ASN A 50 13.45 0.79 -1.90
C ASN A 50 12.34 1.65 -2.54
N ASP A 51 11.63 2.45 -1.74
CA ASP A 51 10.57 3.36 -2.20
C ASP A 51 9.43 2.67 -2.98
N MET A 52 9.26 1.36 -2.77
CA MET A 52 8.11 0.62 -3.27
C MET A 52 6.90 1.00 -2.40
N VAL A 53 5.84 1.46 -3.05
CA VAL A 53 4.59 1.84 -2.39
C VAL A 53 3.47 1.07 -3.05
N ARG A 54 2.67 0.37 -2.25
CA ARG A 54 1.45 -0.30 -2.71
C ARG A 54 0.24 0.36 -2.08
N VAL A 55 -0.81 0.54 -2.87
CA VAL A 55 -2.08 1.11 -2.41
C VAL A 55 -3.18 0.09 -2.62
N VAL A 56 -3.77 -0.35 -1.52
CA VAL A 56 -4.85 -1.34 -1.54
C VAL A 56 -6.10 -0.79 -0.87
N VAL A 57 -7.24 -1.32 -1.29
CA VAL A 57 -8.54 -1.04 -0.68
C VAL A 57 -9.05 -2.33 -0.08
N SER A 58 -9.43 -2.28 1.19
CA SER A 58 -9.99 -3.44 1.90
C SER A 58 -11.24 -3.03 2.65
N ALA A 59 -12.32 -3.76 2.41
CA ALA A 59 -13.62 -3.53 3.02
C ALA A 59 -13.75 -4.15 4.42
N ARG A 60 -13.07 -5.27 4.67
CA ARG A 60 -13.34 -6.13 5.84
C ARG A 60 -12.15 -6.31 6.75
N TYR A 61 -10.96 -6.40 6.19
CA TYR A 61 -9.74 -6.76 6.92
C TYR A 61 -8.75 -5.60 6.93
N GLY A 62 -7.99 -5.47 8.00
CA GLY A 62 -6.90 -4.50 8.12
C GLY A 62 -5.53 -5.18 8.25
N PRO A 63 -4.44 -4.40 8.26
CA PRO A 63 -3.10 -4.91 8.49
C PRO A 63 -3.03 -5.81 9.75
N GLY A 64 -2.40 -6.98 9.62
CA GLY A 64 -2.28 -7.97 10.70
C GLY A 64 -3.37 -9.06 10.69
N ASN A 65 -4.40 -8.93 9.85
CA ASN A 65 -5.34 -10.02 9.60
C ASN A 65 -4.81 -10.93 8.47
N PRO A 66 -4.86 -12.28 8.60
CA PRO A 66 -4.40 -13.21 7.57
C PRO A 66 -5.09 -13.06 6.21
N ASP A 67 -6.36 -12.63 6.19
CA ASP A 67 -7.16 -12.43 4.98
C ASP A 67 -6.99 -11.02 4.36
N TYR A 68 -6.06 -10.22 4.90
CA TYR A 68 -5.78 -8.88 4.38
C TYR A 68 -4.97 -8.96 3.06
N PRO A 69 -5.28 -8.15 2.02
CA PRO A 69 -4.69 -8.30 0.68
C PRO A 69 -3.17 -8.18 0.59
N ILE A 70 -2.54 -7.57 1.58
CA ILE A 70 -1.08 -7.53 1.71
C ILE A 70 -0.73 -8.30 2.99
N PRO A 71 -0.27 -9.56 2.90
CA PRO A 71 0.14 -10.29 4.08
C PRO A 71 1.27 -9.53 4.78
N TYR A 72 1.30 -9.60 6.11
CA TYR A 72 2.42 -9.07 6.87
C TYR A 72 3.71 -9.73 6.35
N PRO A 73 4.83 -9.01 6.21
CA PRO A 73 6.07 -9.62 5.77
C PRO A 73 6.40 -10.80 6.69
N VAL A 74 6.31 -12.02 6.15
CA VAL A 74 6.97 -13.18 6.74
C VAL A 74 8.44 -12.95 6.43
N ASP A 75 9.19 -12.50 7.43
CA ASP A 75 10.60 -12.16 7.33
C ASP A 75 10.97 -10.97 6.37
N PRO A 76 11.71 -9.95 6.83
CA PRO A 76 12.22 -8.86 5.99
C PRO A 76 13.05 -9.31 4.76
N ASN A 77 13.50 -10.57 4.73
CA ASN A 77 14.28 -11.14 3.62
C ASN A 77 13.46 -11.79 2.50
N GLU A 78 12.15 -12.03 2.69
CA GLU A 78 11.29 -12.68 1.67
C GLU A 78 10.64 -11.70 0.69
N LEU A 79 10.71 -10.39 0.94
CA LEU A 79 10.34 -9.34 -0.03
C LEU A 79 11.44 -9.13 -1.09
N LYS A 80 11.93 -10.22 -1.71
CA LYS A 80 12.68 -10.11 -2.96
C LYS A 80 11.70 -10.13 -4.12
N GLU A 81 11.92 -9.22 -5.07
CA GLU A 81 11.07 -8.87 -6.20
C GLU A 81 10.45 -10.09 -6.93
N PRO A 82 9.26 -9.95 -7.54
CA PRO A 82 8.70 -11.01 -8.36
C PRO A 82 9.68 -11.37 -9.48
N GLN A 83 10.27 -12.55 -9.37
CA GLN A 83 11.21 -13.10 -10.35
C GLN A 83 10.48 -13.22 -11.69
N GLN A 84 11.07 -12.60 -12.73
CA GLN A 84 10.66 -12.67 -14.14
C GLN A 84 10.53 -14.11 -14.65
#